data_AF-A0A2V7HUK3-F1
#
_entry.id   AF-A0A2V7HUK3-F1
#
_cell.length_a   1.000
_cell.length_b   1.000
_cell.length_c   1.000
_cell.angle_alpha   90.00
_cell.angle_beta   90.00
_cell.angle_gamma   90.00
#
_symmetry.space_group_name_H-M   'P 1'
#
loop_
_entity.id
_entity.type
_entity.pdbx_description
1 polymer ?
#
loop_
_entity_poly.entity_id
_entity_poly.type
_entity_poly.pdbx_seq_one_letter_code
_entity_poly.pdbx_strand_id
1 'polypeptide(L)'
;MQIVDSHTHILGAGGSVDSRRFLQDLCRGHFLATGLLPSGQKATEDDWRACEWLFAAIDPAASVADHQKAGVDKTVILGIAPSDYTPYGIRGTTDPANCTGIGGGANIDKGNDYIAALVRLYPDKFIGFGAVNPRYRGVDAAVTELTRMIVNLKLTGLKLYPM
;
A
#
# COMPACT_ATOMS: atom_id res chain seq x y z
N MET A 1 -18.10 21.10 -3.91
CA MET A 1 -18.26 19.72 -3.38
C MET A 1 -16.87 19.14 -3.27
N GLN A 2 -16.52 18.52 -2.14
CA GLN A 2 -15.23 17.86 -1.96
C GLN A 2 -15.35 16.36 -2.26
N ILE A 3 -14.46 15.81 -3.07
CA ILE A 3 -14.38 14.38 -3.40
C ILE A 3 -13.17 13.78 -2.67
N VAL A 4 -13.40 12.72 -1.90
CA VAL A 4 -12.36 11.99 -1.17
C VAL A 4 -12.31 10.55 -1.66
N ASP A 5 -11.17 10.11 -2.15
CA ASP A 5 -10.92 8.68 -2.34
C ASP A 5 -10.65 8.05 -0.98
N SER A 6 -11.54 7.14 -0.56
CA SER A 6 -11.46 6.49 0.75
C SER A 6 -10.51 5.30 0.80
N HIS A 7 -9.92 4.87 -0.33
CA HIS A 7 -9.09 3.67 -0.35
C HIS A 7 -7.97 3.73 -1.38
N THR A 8 -6.78 4.10 -0.94
CA THR A 8 -5.56 4.04 -1.77
C THR A 8 -4.38 3.46 -1.00
N HIS A 9 -3.48 2.82 -1.73
CA HIS A 9 -2.19 2.36 -1.22
C HIS A 9 -1.09 3.12 -1.96
N ILE A 10 -0.18 3.77 -1.22
CA ILE A 10 1.00 4.45 -1.79
C ILE A 10 2.23 3.66 -1.41
N LEU A 11 3.00 3.28 -2.43
CA LEU A 11 4.20 2.43 -2.38
C LEU A 11 4.01 1.04 -1.74
N GLY A 12 4.80 0.08 -2.22
CA GLY A 12 4.94 -1.24 -1.58
C GLY A 12 4.10 -2.39 -2.17
N ALA A 13 4.09 -2.58 -3.50
CA ALA A 13 3.58 -3.83 -4.06
C ALA A 13 4.37 -4.41 -5.26
N GLY A 14 5.34 -3.70 -5.86
CA GLY A 14 6.04 -4.21 -7.06
C GLY A 14 7.56 -4.33 -6.97
N GLY A 15 8.18 -3.82 -5.91
CA GLY A 15 9.65 -3.74 -5.81
C GLY A 15 10.38 -5.07 -5.56
N SER A 16 9.67 -6.14 -5.21
CA SER A 16 10.24 -7.48 -4.96
C SER A 16 9.45 -8.58 -5.67
N VAL A 17 10.11 -9.71 -5.94
CA VAL A 17 9.51 -10.88 -6.65
C VAL A 17 8.22 -11.35 -5.99
N ASP A 18 8.19 -11.43 -4.66
CA ASP A 18 7.01 -11.88 -3.91
C ASP A 18 5.84 -10.89 -4.02
N SER A 19 6.15 -9.60 -4.05
CA SER A 19 5.13 -8.56 -4.21
C SER A 19 4.58 -8.54 -5.64
N ARG A 20 5.45 -8.76 -6.65
CA ARG A 20 5.05 -8.97 -8.05
C ARG A 20 4.08 -10.13 -8.19
N ARG A 21 4.39 -11.30 -7.62
CA ARG A 21 3.49 -12.48 -7.67
C ARG A 21 2.12 -12.19 -7.07
N PHE A 22 2.10 -11.51 -5.92
CA PHE A 22 0.85 -11.10 -5.30
C PHE A 22 0.03 -10.17 -6.23
N LEU A 23 0.65 -9.15 -6.81
CA LEU A 23 -0.03 -8.24 -7.73
C LEU A 23 -0.53 -8.95 -8.99
N GLN A 24 0.26 -9.89 -9.52
CA GLN A 24 -0.17 -10.73 -10.63
C GLN A 24 -1.45 -11.49 -10.26
N ASP A 25 -1.49 -12.18 -9.12
CA ASP A 25 -2.67 -12.92 -8.70
C ASP A 25 -3.87 -12.01 -8.41
N LEU A 26 -3.65 -10.86 -7.76
CA LEU A 26 -4.70 -9.89 -7.42
C LEU A 26 -5.35 -9.30 -8.68
N CYS A 27 -4.55 -8.88 -9.66
CA CYS A 27 -5.03 -8.18 -10.85
C CYS A 27 -5.41 -9.11 -12.01
N ARG A 28 -5.04 -10.40 -11.94
CA ARG A 28 -5.27 -11.38 -13.02
C ARG A 28 -6.71 -11.39 -13.49
N GLY A 29 -7.69 -11.45 -12.58
CA GLY A 29 -9.11 -11.52 -12.96
C GLY A 29 -9.54 -10.32 -13.82
N HIS A 30 -9.11 -9.11 -13.43
CA HIS A 30 -9.40 -7.90 -14.20
C HIS A 30 -8.73 -7.93 -15.58
N PHE A 31 -7.44 -8.28 -15.64
CA PHE A 31 -6.70 -8.30 -16.90
C PHE A 31 -7.16 -9.38 -17.88
N LEU A 32 -7.64 -10.52 -17.38
CA LEU A 32 -8.31 -11.53 -18.21
C LEU A 32 -9.61 -10.99 -18.80
N ALA A 33 -10.41 -10.29 -17.99
CA ALA A 33 -11.70 -9.74 -18.42
C ALA A 33 -11.57 -8.59 -19.43
N THR A 34 -10.49 -7.80 -19.35
CA THR A 34 -10.21 -6.69 -20.27
C THR A 34 -9.37 -7.09 -21.48
N GLY A 35 -8.97 -8.36 -21.59
CA GLY A 35 -8.15 -8.86 -22.70
C GLY A 35 -6.68 -8.43 -22.64
N LEU A 36 -6.23 -7.87 -21.52
CA LEU A 36 -4.81 -7.57 -21.27
C LEU A 36 -3.98 -8.84 -21.03
N LEU A 37 -4.61 -9.92 -20.59
CA LEU A 37 -4.00 -11.25 -20.47
C LEU A 37 -4.82 -12.30 -21.23
N PRO A 38 -4.18 -13.37 -21.74
CA PRO A 38 -4.88 -14.42 -22.46
C PRO A 38 -5.78 -15.24 -21.52
N SER A 39 -7.04 -15.46 -21.91
CA SER A 39 -8.04 -16.21 -21.13
C SER A 39 -8.01 -17.72 -21.35
N GLY A 40 -7.49 -18.20 -22.48
CA GLY A 40 -7.45 -19.62 -22.83
C GLY A 40 -6.21 -20.38 -22.36
N GLN A 41 -5.22 -19.68 -21.77
CA GLN A 41 -3.96 -20.28 -21.34
C GLN A 41 -3.40 -19.59 -20.10
N LYS A 42 -2.35 -20.17 -19.52
CA LYS A 42 -1.58 -19.51 -18.47
C LYS A 42 -0.77 -18.37 -19.09
N ALA A 43 -0.89 -17.17 -18.51
CA ALA A 43 -0.08 -16.03 -18.89
C ALA A 43 1.42 -16.32 -18.71
N THR A 44 2.20 -16.00 -19.73
CA THR A 44 3.67 -16.03 -19.77
C THR A 44 4.24 -14.71 -19.23
N GLU A 45 5.55 -14.64 -18.97
CA GLU A 45 6.18 -13.37 -18.57
C GLU A 45 6.06 -12.28 -19.64
N ASP A 46 6.03 -12.65 -20.93
CA ASP A 46 5.86 -11.68 -22.01
C ASP A 46 4.43 -11.09 -22.02
N ASP A 47 3.41 -11.87 -21.66
CA ASP A 47 2.04 -11.36 -21.52
C ASP A 47 1.95 -10.27 -20.42
N TRP A 48 2.78 -10.37 -19.38
CA TRP A 48 2.83 -9.37 -18.29
C TRP A 48 3.56 -8.08 -18.64
N ARG A 49 4.31 -8.02 -19.76
CA ARG A 49 5.07 -6.81 -20.15
C ARG A 49 4.17 -5.59 -20.33
N ALA A 50 2.98 -5.78 -20.91
CA ALA A 50 1.99 -4.71 -21.09
C ALA A 50 1.46 -4.15 -19.75
N CYS A 51 1.69 -4.88 -18.65
CA CYS A 51 1.25 -4.52 -17.30
C CYS A 51 2.42 -4.13 -16.39
N GLU A 52 3.62 -3.86 -16.91
CA GLU A 52 4.80 -3.58 -16.05
C GLU A 52 4.63 -2.36 -15.15
N TRP A 53 3.82 -1.39 -15.57
CA TRP A 53 3.43 -0.23 -14.76
C TRP A 53 2.79 -0.63 -13.42
N LEU A 54 2.14 -1.80 -13.34
CA LEU A 54 1.57 -2.34 -12.10
C LEU A 54 2.65 -2.61 -11.04
N PHE A 55 3.86 -2.97 -11.48
CA PHE A 55 4.96 -3.36 -10.60
C PHE A 55 5.91 -2.19 -10.28
N ALA A 56 5.67 -1.01 -10.85
CA ALA A 56 6.44 0.17 -10.51
C ALA A 56 6.08 0.65 -9.10
N ALA A 57 7.07 1.22 -8.41
CA ALA A 57 6.82 2.00 -7.21
C ALA A 57 5.95 3.22 -7.56
N ILE A 58 4.83 3.39 -6.85
CA ILE A 58 3.95 4.57 -6.94
C ILE A 58 4.63 5.79 -6.29
N ASP A 59 5.20 6.68 -7.10
CA ASP A 59 5.70 7.97 -6.59
C ASP A 59 4.57 8.78 -5.92
N PRO A 60 4.76 9.28 -4.68
CA PRO A 60 3.71 10.02 -3.99
C PRO A 60 3.27 11.30 -4.72
N ALA A 61 4.17 12.02 -5.38
CA ALA A 61 3.82 13.25 -6.09
C ALA A 61 3.03 12.93 -7.37
N ALA A 62 3.42 11.88 -8.10
CA ALA A 62 2.64 11.37 -9.23
C ALA A 62 1.23 10.93 -8.79
N SER A 63 1.13 10.21 -7.66
CA SER A 63 -0.17 9.82 -7.09
C SER A 63 -1.06 11.02 -6.81
N VAL A 64 -0.52 12.09 -6.19
CA VAL A 64 -1.27 13.33 -5.97
C VAL A 64 -1.74 13.94 -7.30
N ALA A 65 -0.84 14.06 -8.27
CA ALA A 65 -1.16 14.67 -9.56
C ALA A 65 -2.27 13.91 -10.32
N ASP A 66 -2.21 12.58 -10.31
CA ASP A 66 -3.21 11.73 -10.97
C ASP A 66 -4.59 11.84 -10.31
N HIS A 67 -4.65 11.85 -8.97
CA HIS A 67 -5.90 12.06 -8.24
C HIS A 67 -6.50 13.44 -8.52
N GLN A 68 -5.67 14.49 -8.55
CA GLN A 68 -6.14 15.84 -8.88
C GLN A 68 -6.69 15.92 -10.29
N LYS A 69 -6.03 15.27 -11.26
CA LYS A 69 -6.52 15.19 -12.65
C LYS A 69 -7.86 14.46 -12.74
N ALA A 70 -8.10 13.49 -11.87
CA ALA A 70 -9.37 12.79 -11.75
C ALA A 70 -10.45 13.58 -10.97
N GLY A 71 -10.13 14.77 -10.45
CA GLY A 71 -11.06 15.59 -9.66
C GLY A 71 -11.20 15.13 -8.20
N VAL A 72 -10.26 14.34 -7.68
CA VAL A 72 -10.20 13.93 -6.27
C VAL A 72 -9.41 14.97 -5.48
N ASP A 73 -10.01 15.50 -4.42
CA ASP A 73 -9.41 16.55 -3.59
C ASP A 73 -8.45 16.00 -2.53
N LYS A 74 -8.82 14.86 -1.92
CA LYS A 74 -8.03 14.15 -0.90
C LYS A 74 -8.10 12.65 -1.07
N THR A 75 -7.08 11.98 -0.57
CA THR A 75 -6.93 10.53 -0.65
C THR A 75 -6.62 9.95 0.73
N VAL A 76 -7.35 8.91 1.12
CA VAL A 76 -7.02 8.10 2.28
C VAL A 76 -5.95 7.11 1.88
N ILE A 77 -4.77 7.22 2.50
CA ILE A 77 -3.65 6.31 2.28
C ILE A 77 -3.59 5.29 3.41
N LEU A 78 -3.66 4.01 3.05
CA LEU A 78 -3.74 2.92 4.01
C LEU A 78 -2.43 2.13 4.07
N GLY A 79 -1.91 1.94 5.27
CA GLY A 79 -0.82 0.99 5.53
C GLY A 79 -1.23 -0.45 5.21
N ILE A 80 -0.26 -1.27 4.82
CA ILE A 80 -0.38 -2.71 4.64
C ILE A 80 0.47 -3.35 5.74
N ALA A 81 -0.18 -4.08 6.65
CA ALA A 81 0.53 -4.79 7.69
C ALA A 81 1.28 -6.01 7.10
N PRO A 82 2.41 -6.41 7.69
CA PRO A 82 3.08 -7.66 7.36
C PRO A 82 2.17 -8.87 7.51
N SER A 83 2.31 -9.78 6.56
CA SER A 83 1.57 -11.04 6.49
C SER A 83 2.51 -12.13 5.96
N ASP A 84 3.27 -12.75 6.87
CA ASP A 84 4.19 -13.85 6.61
C ASP A 84 3.50 -15.22 6.52
N TYR A 85 2.24 -15.31 6.94
CA TYR A 85 1.36 -16.48 6.83
C TYR A 85 0.69 -16.61 5.44
N THR A 86 1.15 -15.85 4.45
CA THR A 86 0.66 -15.95 3.06
C THR A 86 1.75 -16.56 2.18
N PRO A 87 1.41 -17.17 1.03
CA PRO A 87 2.43 -17.76 0.14
C PRO A 87 3.33 -16.71 -0.53
N TYR A 88 3.12 -15.42 -0.27
CA TYR A 88 3.75 -14.29 -0.96
C TYR A 88 4.75 -13.57 -0.05
N GLY A 89 5.68 -14.28 0.60
CA GLY A 89 6.75 -13.70 1.42
C GLY A 89 6.28 -12.67 2.46
N ILE A 90 7.22 -11.88 3.00
CA ILE A 90 6.88 -10.75 3.88
C ILE A 90 6.52 -9.55 3.00
N ARG A 91 5.24 -9.18 3.01
CA ARG A 91 4.72 -7.95 2.38
C ARG A 91 4.55 -6.86 3.42
N GLY A 92 4.31 -5.64 2.99
CA GLY A 92 3.98 -4.53 3.87
C GLY A 92 4.25 -3.20 3.20
N THR A 93 3.70 -2.14 3.79
CA THR A 93 4.00 -0.78 3.35
C THR A 93 5.47 -0.45 3.60
N THR A 94 6.15 0.05 2.57
CA THR A 94 7.56 0.42 2.60
C THR A 94 7.80 1.71 1.82
N ASP A 95 8.94 2.35 2.08
CA ASP A 95 9.45 3.51 1.34
C ASP A 95 10.62 3.11 0.43
N PRO A 96 10.38 2.39 -0.69
CA PRO A 96 11.44 1.86 -1.54
C PRO A 96 12.28 2.96 -2.22
N ALA A 97 11.71 4.14 -2.42
CA ALA A 97 12.41 5.28 -3.02
C ALA A 97 13.13 6.15 -1.97
N ASN A 98 12.98 5.81 -0.68
CA ASN A 98 13.48 6.60 0.45
C ASN A 98 13.05 8.08 0.39
N CYS A 99 11.84 8.36 -0.11
CA CYS A 99 11.35 9.73 -0.31
C CYS A 99 10.99 10.43 1.00
N THR A 100 10.89 9.69 2.11
CA THR A 100 10.59 10.22 3.45
C THR A 100 11.76 10.10 4.44
N GLY A 101 12.82 9.38 4.08
CA GLY A 101 13.95 9.12 4.97
C GLY A 101 13.66 8.11 6.10
N ILE A 102 12.46 7.51 6.16
CA ILE A 102 12.10 6.51 7.18
C ILE A 102 12.89 5.21 6.99
N GLY A 103 13.15 4.85 5.71
CA GLY A 103 13.88 3.65 5.28
C GLY A 103 13.37 2.33 5.86
N GLY A 104 14.08 1.24 5.58
CA GLY A 104 13.88 -0.06 6.23
C GLY A 104 12.96 -1.07 5.51
N GLY A 105 12.80 -2.25 6.11
CA GLY A 105 12.04 -3.37 5.57
C GLY A 105 10.54 -3.35 5.93
N ALA A 106 9.79 -4.30 5.38
CA ALA A 106 8.35 -4.44 5.59
C ALA A 106 7.99 -4.88 7.02
N ASN A 107 7.94 -3.92 7.95
CA ASN A 107 7.41 -4.11 9.30
C ASN A 107 6.33 -3.05 9.62
N ILE A 108 5.45 -3.37 10.58
CA ILE A 108 4.30 -2.53 10.93
C ILE A 108 4.74 -1.12 11.32
N ASP A 109 5.73 -1.02 12.20
CA ASP A 109 6.14 0.25 12.82
C ASP A 109 6.66 1.22 11.74
N LYS A 110 7.50 0.74 10.83
CA LYS A 110 8.04 1.49 9.69
C LYS A 110 6.99 1.82 8.64
N GLY A 111 6.06 0.91 8.37
CA GLY A 111 4.95 1.17 7.47
C GLY A 111 4.09 2.33 7.97
N ASN A 112 3.80 2.38 9.27
CA ASN A 112 3.03 3.45 9.89
C ASN A 112 3.81 4.77 9.94
N ASP A 113 5.13 4.72 10.21
CA ASP A 113 6.00 5.90 10.15
C ASP A 113 6.02 6.52 8.76
N TYR A 114 6.06 5.68 7.72
CA TYR A 114 6.02 6.12 6.33
C TYR A 114 4.69 6.79 5.97
N ILE A 115 3.55 6.18 6.33
CA ILE A 115 2.23 6.80 6.13
C ILE A 115 2.16 8.17 6.84
N ALA A 116 2.65 8.25 8.07
CA ALA A 116 2.68 9.52 8.81
C ALA A 116 3.60 10.55 8.15
N ALA A 117 4.73 10.14 7.58
CA ALA A 117 5.62 11.02 6.85
C ALA A 117 4.98 11.57 5.57
N LEU A 118 4.27 10.74 4.80
CA LEU A 118 3.53 11.19 3.63
C LEU A 118 2.43 12.20 3.99
N VAL A 119 1.69 11.98 5.07
CA VAL A 119 0.71 12.97 5.57
C VAL A 119 1.38 14.29 5.91
N ARG A 120 2.57 14.28 6.53
CA ARG A 120 3.31 15.52 6.82
C ARG A 120 3.80 16.23 5.57
N LEU A 121 4.21 15.49 4.54
CA LEU A 121 4.66 16.06 3.26
C LEU A 121 3.49 16.63 2.44
N TYR A 122 2.31 16.01 2.51
CA TYR A 122 1.14 16.38 1.72
C TYR A 122 -0.13 16.48 2.58
N PRO A 123 -0.18 17.37 3.60
CA PRO A 123 -1.26 17.41 4.59
C PRO A 123 -2.63 17.78 4.00
N ASP A 124 -2.63 18.52 2.90
CA ASP A 124 -3.84 18.91 2.19
C ASP A 124 -4.32 17.86 1.18
N LYS A 125 -3.55 16.79 0.97
CA LYS A 125 -3.85 15.74 -0.02
C LYS A 125 -4.08 14.39 0.63
N PHE A 126 -3.39 14.07 1.71
CA PHE A 126 -3.46 12.75 2.33
C PHE A 126 -4.12 12.75 3.70
N ILE A 127 -4.92 11.71 3.92
CA ILE A 127 -5.46 11.30 5.22
C ILE A 127 -4.83 9.95 5.54
N GLY A 128 -4.07 9.85 6.63
CA GLY A 128 -3.26 8.66 6.93
C GLY A 128 -3.98 7.66 7.81
N PHE A 129 -4.11 6.42 7.31
CA PHE A 129 -4.60 5.28 8.07
C PHE A 129 -3.45 4.29 8.28
N GLY A 130 -2.98 4.14 9.51
CA GLY A 130 -1.95 3.14 9.82
C GLY A 130 -2.55 1.75 9.95
N ALA A 131 -1.72 0.72 9.90
CA ALA A 131 -2.14 -0.67 9.98
C ALA A 131 -1.68 -1.33 11.28
N VAL A 132 -2.46 -2.28 11.78
CA VAL A 132 -2.06 -3.20 12.84
C VAL A 132 -2.47 -4.62 12.48
N ASN A 133 -1.69 -5.60 12.95
CA ASN A 133 -1.97 -7.02 12.77
C ASN A 133 -1.75 -7.77 14.10
N PRO A 134 -2.83 -8.08 14.85
CA PRO A 134 -2.73 -8.82 16.10
C PRO A 134 -2.16 -10.24 15.94
N ARG A 135 -2.23 -10.86 14.76
CA ARG A 135 -1.63 -12.19 14.51
C ARG A 135 -0.11 -12.15 14.45
N TYR A 136 0.49 -10.98 14.23
CA TYR A 136 1.93 -10.86 14.00
C TYR A 136 2.75 -10.83 15.30
N ARG A 137 2.34 -9.99 16.27
CA ARG A 137 3.02 -9.84 17.58
C ARG A 137 2.06 -9.93 18.78
N GLY A 138 0.83 -10.37 18.56
CA GLY A 138 -0.22 -10.41 19.60
C GLY A 138 -1.05 -9.13 19.68
N VAL A 139 -2.17 -9.22 20.41
CA VAL A 139 -3.13 -8.14 20.61
C VAL A 139 -2.50 -6.94 21.33
N ASP A 140 -1.73 -7.17 22.39
CA ASP A 140 -1.12 -6.08 23.18
C ASP A 140 -0.13 -5.24 22.37
N ALA A 141 0.66 -5.88 21.50
CA ALA A 141 1.55 -5.19 20.58
C ALA A 141 0.76 -4.37 19.53
N ALA A 142 -0.36 -4.91 19.04
CA ALA A 142 -1.23 -4.19 18.11
C ALA A 142 -1.90 -2.97 18.76
N VAL A 143 -2.35 -3.09 20.02
CA VAL A 143 -2.93 -1.96 20.79
C VAL A 143 -1.89 -0.90 21.12
N THR A 144 -0.66 -1.32 21.48
CA THR A 144 0.46 -0.41 21.72
C THR A 144 0.78 0.40 20.47
N GLU A 145 0.86 -0.27 19.31
CA GLU A 145 1.14 0.41 18.04
C GLU A 145 -0.03 1.31 17.60
N LEU A 146 -1.28 0.88 17.76
CA LEU A 146 -2.46 1.73 17.52
C LEU A 146 -2.40 3.01 18.37
N THR A 147 -2.01 2.89 19.64
CA THR A 147 -1.85 4.04 20.54
C THR A 147 -0.76 4.97 20.03
N ARG A 148 0.40 4.44 19.62
CA ARG A 148 1.50 5.23 19.05
C ARG A 148 1.07 5.96 17.76
N MET A 149 0.34 5.27 16.89
CA MET A 149 -0.17 5.83 15.63
C MET A 149 -1.02 7.08 15.88
N ILE A 150 -1.93 7.02 16.85
CA ILE A 150 -2.84 8.12 17.14
C ILE A 150 -2.11 9.23 17.93
N VAL A 151 -1.43 8.88 19.01
CA VAL A 151 -0.87 9.86 19.96
C VAL A 151 0.39 10.52 19.42
N ASN A 152 1.29 9.75 18.81
CA ASN A 152 2.62 10.22 18.42
C ASN A 152 2.67 10.57 16.93
N LEU A 153 2.15 9.68 16.07
CA LEU A 153 2.20 9.87 14.61
C LEU A 153 1.06 10.75 14.06
N LYS A 154 0.03 11.01 14.88
CA LYS A 154 -1.15 11.82 14.51
C LYS A 154 -1.92 11.25 13.31
N LEU A 155 -1.87 9.93 13.12
CA LEU A 155 -2.71 9.25 12.14
C LEU A 155 -4.16 9.24 12.62
N THR A 156 -5.11 9.33 11.69
CA THR A 156 -6.53 9.54 12.00
C THR A 156 -7.39 8.32 11.70
N GLY A 157 -6.80 7.22 11.24
CA GLY A 157 -7.53 5.99 11.00
C GLY A 157 -6.69 4.72 11.07
N LEU A 158 -7.39 3.60 10.95
CA LEU A 158 -6.90 2.26 11.22
C LEU A 158 -7.27 1.31 10.08
N LYS A 159 -6.29 0.57 9.57
CA LYS A 159 -6.49 -0.67 8.81
C LYS A 159 -6.19 -1.87 9.71
N LEU A 160 -7.25 -2.52 10.20
CA LEU A 160 -7.13 -3.70 11.04
C LEU A 160 -7.04 -4.96 10.19
N TYR A 161 -6.01 -5.76 10.41
CA TYR A 161 -5.92 -7.12 9.89
C TYR A 161 -6.58 -8.06 10.91
N PRO A 162 -7.66 -8.77 10.54
CA PRO A 162 -8.40 -9.61 11.48
C PRO A 162 -7.61 -10.86 11.89
N MET A 163 -8.04 -11.45 13.00
CA MET A 163 -7.54 -12.73 13.52
C MET A 163 -7.98 -13.91 12.65
#